data_AF-A0A8R1HQ81-F1
#
_entry.id   AF-A0A8R1HQ81-F1
#
_cell.length_a   1.000
_cell.length_b   1.000
_cell.length_c   1.000
_cell.angle_alpha   90.00
_cell.angle_beta   90.00
_cell.angle_gamma   90.00
#
_symmetry.space_group_name_H-M   'P 1'
#
loop_
_entity.id
_entity.type
_entity.pdbx_description
1 polymer ?
#
loop_
_entity_poly.entity_id
_entity_poly.type
_entity_poly.pdbx_seq_one_letter_code
_entity_poly.pdbx_strand_id
1 'polypeptide(L)'
;MDQKFSEGLHHKLIWGCHEVKGIAIDELMAEIGASFYKFLTKYEFNKVLRVLGRTFPQFLNGLDNLHEYLRFTFPKLKPPSFYCEHESRTGLTLHYRSKRRGFLHYVQGQIRNIAKELFQTEVVIELLDVEHDLNLEHVIMRLHFNNLDFNRQGTAYRNMNDSILEKVKITSDIFFDIFPFIIVFNRGMRIRFLE
;
A
#
# COMPACT_ATOMS: atom_id res chain seq x y z
N MET A 1 -20.07 15.55 -2.24
CA MET A 1 -18.84 16.21 -1.73
C MET A 1 -18.03 16.55 -2.97
N ASP A 2 -18.33 17.68 -3.61
CA ASP A 2 -17.99 17.84 -5.04
C ASP A 2 -16.96 18.95 -5.30
N GLN A 3 -16.58 19.69 -4.26
CA GLN A 3 -15.62 20.77 -4.39
C GLN A 3 -14.20 20.26 -4.14
N LYS A 4 -13.35 20.36 -5.19
CA LYS A 4 -11.92 20.09 -5.11
C LYS A 4 -11.17 21.38 -4.76
N PHE A 5 -10.25 21.28 -3.80
CA PHE A 5 -9.36 22.38 -3.43
C PHE A 5 -7.95 22.17 -3.98
N SER A 6 -7.17 23.25 -4.05
CA SER A 6 -5.76 23.16 -4.45
C SER A 6 -4.94 22.43 -3.38
N GLU A 7 -3.90 21.71 -3.80
CA GLU A 7 -3.01 20.99 -2.87
C GLU A 7 -2.32 21.96 -1.89
N GLY A 8 -2.02 23.18 -2.34
CA GLY A 8 -1.46 24.24 -1.49
C GLY A 8 -2.37 24.65 -0.32
N LEU A 9 -3.69 24.45 -0.41
CA LEU A 9 -4.58 24.73 0.72
C LEU A 9 -4.30 23.81 1.91
N HIS A 10 -4.01 22.53 1.66
CA HIS A 10 -3.67 21.60 2.72
C HIS A 10 -2.43 22.06 3.49
N HIS A 11 -1.34 22.37 2.79
CA HIS A 11 -0.12 22.86 3.44
C HIS A 11 -0.35 24.14 4.25
N LYS A 12 -1.16 25.08 3.74
CA LYS A 12 -1.52 26.31 4.47
C LYS A 12 -2.32 26.02 5.74
N LEU A 13 -3.26 25.07 5.70
CA LEU A 13 -4.04 24.67 6.88
C LEU A 13 -3.15 24.04 7.95
N ILE A 14 -2.25 23.13 7.54
CA ILE A 14 -1.29 22.50 8.45
C ILE A 14 -0.37 23.54 9.08
N TRP A 15 0.16 24.47 8.28
CA TRP A 15 0.99 25.56 8.78
C TRP A 15 0.23 26.47 9.76
N GLY A 16 -1.01 26.86 9.44
CA GLY A 16 -1.83 27.64 10.37
C GLY A 16 -2.12 26.91 11.68
N CYS A 17 -2.33 25.58 11.64
CA CYS A 17 -2.47 24.77 12.85
C CYS A 17 -1.19 24.70 13.67
N HIS A 18 -0.02 24.63 13.03
CA HIS A 18 1.28 24.69 13.68
C HIS A 18 1.44 26.00 14.46
N GLU A 19 1.19 27.15 13.82
CA GLU A 19 1.31 28.48 14.47
C GLU A 19 0.40 28.63 15.70
N VAL A 20 -0.82 28.09 15.63
CA VAL A 20 -1.79 28.20 16.73
C VAL A 20 -1.48 27.23 17.88
N LYS A 21 -1.01 26.02 17.59
CA LYS A 21 -0.83 24.96 18.60
C LYS A 21 0.60 24.78 19.09
N GLY A 22 1.61 25.28 18.36
CA GLY A 22 3.02 25.07 18.65
C GLY A 22 3.52 23.63 18.45
N ILE A 23 2.71 22.73 17.88
CA ILE A 23 3.06 21.32 17.61
C ILE A 23 3.85 21.23 16.31
N ALA A 24 4.93 20.44 16.26
CA ALA A 24 5.72 20.27 15.05
C ALA A 24 4.87 19.78 13.86
N ILE A 25 5.16 20.29 12.65
CA ILE A 25 4.38 19.95 11.43
C ILE A 25 4.32 18.44 11.19
N ASP A 26 5.43 17.74 11.40
CA ASP A 26 5.52 16.29 11.18
C ASP A 26 4.64 15.51 12.16
N GLU A 27 4.62 15.91 13.42
CA GLU A 27 3.76 15.35 14.45
C GLU A 27 2.28 15.60 14.13
N LEU A 28 1.94 16.84 13.76
CA LEU A 28 0.59 17.21 13.37
C LEU A 28 0.11 16.42 12.13
N MET A 29 0.97 16.24 11.13
CA MET A 29 0.67 15.43 9.94
C MET A 29 0.42 13.97 10.32
N ALA A 30 1.21 13.40 11.23
CA ALA A 30 1.01 12.05 11.73
C ALA A 30 -0.31 11.91 12.52
N GLU A 31 -0.67 12.87 13.36
CA GLU A 31 -1.96 12.88 14.09
C GLU A 31 -3.17 12.96 13.16
N ILE A 32 -3.08 13.81 12.13
CA ILE A 32 -4.12 13.94 11.10
C ILE A 32 -4.23 12.65 10.28
N GLY A 33 -3.09 12.03 9.95
CA GLY A 33 -3.01 10.72 9.31
C GLY A 33 -3.69 9.64 10.14
N ALA A 34 -3.39 9.58 11.44
CA ALA A 34 -4.04 8.64 12.34
C ALA A 34 -5.56 8.87 12.37
N SER A 35 -6.01 10.11 12.46
CA SER A 35 -7.44 10.44 12.49
C SER A 35 -8.20 10.05 11.21
N PHE A 36 -7.51 9.81 10.09
CA PHE A 36 -8.13 9.45 8.81
C PHE A 36 -8.93 8.13 8.86
N TYR A 37 -8.47 7.13 9.61
CA TYR A 37 -9.22 5.88 9.74
C TYR A 37 -10.62 6.11 10.34
N LYS A 38 -10.74 7.00 11.34
CA LYS A 38 -12.05 7.39 11.92
C LYS A 38 -12.97 8.07 10.91
N PHE A 39 -12.39 8.79 9.96
CA PHE A 39 -13.15 9.36 8.84
C PHE A 39 -13.65 8.23 7.91
N LEU A 40 -12.79 7.29 7.52
CA LEU A 40 -13.19 6.16 6.67
C LEU A 40 -14.29 5.32 7.33
N THR A 41 -14.18 5.05 8.64
CA THR A 41 -15.18 4.28 9.38
C THR A 41 -16.54 5.00 9.42
N LYS A 42 -16.54 6.33 9.61
CA LYS A 42 -17.76 7.16 9.62
C LYS A 42 -18.54 7.09 8.31
N TYR A 43 -17.86 6.95 7.17
CA TYR A 43 -18.49 6.80 5.85
C TYR A 43 -18.59 5.33 5.40
N GLU A 44 -18.60 4.39 6.36
CA GLU A 44 -18.80 2.95 6.15
C GLU A 44 -17.80 2.26 5.21
N PHE A 45 -16.63 2.87 4.97
CA PHE A 45 -15.56 2.24 4.18
C PHE A 45 -14.94 1.03 4.87
N ASN A 46 -15.24 0.78 6.15
CA ASN A 46 -14.74 -0.38 6.90
C ASN A 46 -14.94 -1.70 6.18
N LYS A 47 -16.09 -1.90 5.53
CA LYS A 47 -16.37 -3.14 4.78
C LYS A 47 -15.39 -3.29 3.61
N VAL A 48 -15.13 -2.19 2.90
CA VAL A 48 -14.19 -2.14 1.77
C VAL A 48 -12.75 -2.36 2.26
N LEU A 49 -12.34 -1.72 3.36
CA LEU A 49 -10.99 -1.89 3.90
C LEU A 49 -10.71 -3.33 4.34
N ARG A 50 -11.70 -4.02 4.92
CA ARG A 50 -11.58 -5.42 5.35
C ARG A 50 -11.45 -6.42 4.22
N VAL A 51 -11.94 -6.12 3.02
CA VAL A 51 -11.84 -7.05 1.87
C VAL A 51 -10.49 -6.96 1.15
N LEU A 52 -9.68 -5.93 1.40
CA LEU A 52 -8.38 -5.75 0.73
C LEU A 52 -7.32 -6.75 1.20
N GLY A 53 -7.46 -7.29 2.41
CA GLY A 53 -6.54 -8.30 2.91
C GLY A 53 -6.96 -8.84 4.26
N ARG A 54 -6.70 -10.13 4.50
CA ARG A 54 -6.92 -10.75 5.81
C ARG A 54 -5.81 -10.40 6.79
N THR A 55 -4.62 -10.12 6.27
CA THR A 55 -3.46 -9.71 7.05
C THR A 55 -3.00 -8.31 6.65
N PHE A 56 -2.28 -7.66 7.54
CA PHE A 56 -1.76 -6.31 7.31
C PHE A 56 -0.88 -6.20 6.06
N PRO A 57 0.06 -7.14 5.76
CA PRO A 57 0.80 -7.14 4.49
C PRO A 57 -0.09 -7.25 3.24
N GLN A 58 -1.10 -8.12 3.28
CA GLN A 58 -2.04 -8.27 2.15
C GLN A 58 -2.83 -6.98 1.93
N PHE A 59 -3.27 -6.33 3.01
CA PHE A 59 -3.95 -5.05 2.93
C PHE A 59 -3.08 -3.98 2.26
N LEU A 60 -1.81 -3.86 2.67
CA LEU A 60 -0.88 -2.89 2.07
C LEU A 60 -0.69 -3.13 0.57
N ASN A 61 -0.50 -4.39 0.15
CA ASN A 61 -0.41 -4.76 -1.26
C ASN A 61 -1.74 -4.55 -2.03
N GLY A 62 -2.88 -4.55 -1.34
CA GLY A 62 -4.20 -4.31 -1.92
C GLY A 62 -4.56 -2.83 -2.10
N LEU A 63 -3.78 -1.88 -1.55
CA LEU A 63 -4.10 -0.45 -1.58
C LEU A 63 -4.16 0.13 -2.99
N ASP A 64 -3.28 -0.31 -3.89
CA ASP A 64 -3.26 0.20 -5.26
C ASP A 64 -4.54 -0.20 -6.02
N ASN A 65 -5.05 -1.41 -5.79
CA ASN A 65 -6.33 -1.85 -6.36
C ASN A 65 -7.51 -1.04 -5.78
N LEU A 66 -7.51 -0.77 -4.47
CA LEU A 66 -8.50 0.11 -3.86
C LEU A 66 -8.48 1.49 -4.52
N HIS A 67 -7.29 2.06 -4.68
CA HIS A 67 -7.12 3.38 -5.26
C HIS A 67 -7.58 3.45 -6.70
N GLU A 68 -7.36 2.40 -7.49
CA GLU A 68 -7.89 2.31 -8.85
C GLU A 68 -9.42 2.22 -8.83
N TYR A 69 -10.01 1.40 -7.94
CA TYR A 69 -11.46 1.35 -7.77
C TYR A 69 -12.05 2.72 -7.40
N LEU A 70 -11.38 3.48 -6.52
CA LEU A 70 -11.84 4.81 -6.14
C LEU A 70 -11.81 5.82 -7.29
N ARG A 71 -11.02 5.60 -8.35
CA ARG A 71 -11.01 6.49 -9.53
C ARG A 71 -12.31 6.44 -10.32
N PHE A 72 -13.08 5.35 -10.26
CA PHE A 72 -14.41 5.32 -10.88
C PHE A 72 -15.35 6.35 -10.25
N THR A 73 -15.27 6.55 -8.94
CA THR A 73 -16.05 7.56 -8.21
C THR A 73 -15.37 8.93 -8.21
N PHE A 74 -14.04 8.96 -8.18
CA PHE A 74 -13.22 10.18 -8.12
C PHE A 74 -12.22 10.23 -9.28
N PRO A 75 -12.64 10.54 -10.52
CA PRO A 75 -11.78 10.44 -11.72
C PRO A 75 -10.51 11.30 -11.69
N LYS A 76 -10.51 12.37 -10.88
CA LYS A 76 -9.37 13.29 -10.72
C LYS A 76 -8.46 12.92 -9.54
N LEU A 77 -8.68 11.77 -8.91
CA LEU A 77 -7.87 11.26 -7.80
C LEU A 77 -6.48 10.89 -8.33
N LYS A 78 -5.45 11.44 -7.67
CA LYS A 78 -4.04 11.08 -7.90
C LYS A 78 -3.55 10.31 -6.67
N PRO A 79 -3.81 9.00 -6.60
CA PRO A 79 -3.43 8.20 -5.45
C PRO A 79 -1.90 7.99 -5.41
N PRO A 80 -1.32 7.78 -4.22
CA PRO A 80 0.00 7.18 -4.12
C PRO A 80 -0.06 5.69 -4.47
N SER A 81 1.11 5.10 -4.71
CA SER A 81 1.30 3.66 -4.92
C SER A 81 2.09 3.06 -3.74
N PHE A 82 1.72 1.83 -3.39
CA PHE A 82 2.32 1.04 -2.32
C PHE A 82 2.82 -0.29 -2.84
N TYR A 83 4.05 -0.65 -2.47
CA TYR A 83 4.64 -1.94 -2.82
C TYR A 83 5.42 -2.50 -1.63
N CYS A 84 5.14 -3.75 -1.26
CA CYS A 84 5.83 -4.43 -0.17
C CYS A 84 6.91 -5.36 -0.71
N GLU A 85 8.09 -5.35 -0.09
CA GLU A 85 9.17 -6.30 -0.34
C GLU A 85 9.75 -6.83 0.98
N HIS A 86 10.58 -7.87 0.89
CA HIS A 86 11.31 -8.43 2.03
C HIS A 86 10.42 -8.69 3.27
N GLU A 87 9.22 -9.24 3.04
CA GLU A 87 8.32 -9.66 4.10
C GLU A 87 8.94 -10.80 4.90
N SER A 88 8.86 -10.70 6.22
CA SER A 88 9.37 -11.66 7.19
C SER A 88 8.43 -11.75 8.39
N ARG A 89 8.78 -12.62 9.34
CA ARG A 89 8.08 -12.75 10.63
C ARG A 89 8.11 -11.48 11.48
N THR A 90 9.07 -10.60 11.24
CA THR A 90 9.30 -9.39 12.03
C THR A 90 8.91 -8.10 11.31
N GLY A 91 8.36 -8.20 10.10
CA GLY A 91 7.92 -7.03 9.36
C GLY A 91 8.10 -7.14 7.85
N LEU A 92 8.12 -6.00 7.17
CA LEU A 92 8.37 -5.89 5.74
C LEU A 92 8.99 -4.53 5.39
N THR A 93 9.51 -4.40 4.18
CA THR A 93 9.93 -3.12 3.62
C THR A 93 8.81 -2.60 2.71
N LEU A 94 8.37 -1.36 2.95
CA LEU A 94 7.30 -0.71 2.22
C LEU A 94 7.88 0.42 1.36
N HIS A 95 7.57 0.38 0.07
CA HIS A 95 7.81 1.45 -0.88
C HIS A 95 6.53 2.27 -1.00
N TYR A 96 6.65 3.56 -0.68
CA TYR A 96 5.61 4.55 -0.88
C TYR A 96 6.02 5.49 -2.01
N ARG A 97 5.20 5.59 -3.05
CA ARG A 97 5.47 6.47 -4.20
C ARG A 97 4.32 7.43 -4.40
N SER A 98 4.63 8.73 -4.47
CA SER A 98 3.60 9.77 -4.57
C SER A 98 4.06 10.93 -5.43
N LYS A 99 3.12 11.50 -6.19
CA LYS A 99 3.34 12.80 -6.87
C LYS A 99 3.17 14.00 -5.92
N ARG A 100 2.58 13.77 -4.74
CA ARG A 100 2.34 14.78 -3.71
C ARG A 100 3.44 14.68 -2.67
N ARG A 101 4.19 15.76 -2.49
CA ARG A 101 5.31 15.86 -1.54
C ARG A 101 4.85 16.29 -0.15
N GLY A 102 5.61 15.92 0.87
CA GLY A 102 5.36 16.33 2.25
C GLY A 102 4.20 15.57 2.92
N PHE A 103 3.82 14.40 2.38
CA PHE A 103 2.78 13.54 2.96
C PHE A 103 3.36 12.32 3.71
N LEU A 104 4.68 12.21 3.82
CA LEU A 104 5.37 11.11 4.51
C LEU A 104 4.78 10.85 5.90
N HIS A 105 4.81 11.84 6.80
CA HIS A 105 4.32 11.68 8.17
C HIS A 105 2.81 11.40 8.23
N TYR A 106 2.03 11.97 7.31
CA TYR A 106 0.61 11.69 7.17
C TYR A 106 0.34 10.22 6.81
N VAL A 107 1.13 9.65 5.90
CA VAL A 107 1.02 8.23 5.53
C VAL A 107 1.50 7.32 6.66
N GLN A 108 2.58 7.69 7.36
CA GLN A 108 2.99 6.94 8.54
C GLN A 108 1.90 6.90 9.62
N GLY A 109 1.22 8.03 9.86
CA GLY A 109 0.08 8.09 10.79
C GLY A 109 -1.08 7.17 10.38
N GLN A 110 -1.43 7.15 9.10
CA GLN A 110 -2.44 6.23 8.56
C GLN A 110 -2.05 4.76 8.73
N ILE A 111 -0.81 4.40 8.37
CA ILE A 111 -0.30 3.03 8.45
C ILE A 111 -0.36 2.53 9.90
N ARG A 112 0.16 3.31 10.86
CA ARG A 112 0.14 2.94 12.28
C ARG A 112 -1.29 2.77 12.78
N ASN A 113 -2.19 3.72 12.47
CA ASN A 113 -3.54 3.64 13.00
C ASN A 113 -4.38 2.52 12.35
N ILE A 114 -4.26 2.31 11.04
CA ILE A 114 -4.96 1.22 10.37
C ILE A 114 -4.43 -0.14 10.87
N ALA A 115 -3.12 -0.31 11.01
CA ALA A 115 -2.55 -1.53 11.57
C ALA A 115 -3.12 -1.85 12.96
N LYS A 116 -3.19 -0.83 13.83
CA LYS A 116 -3.72 -0.95 15.18
C LYS A 116 -5.22 -1.24 15.21
N GLU A 117 -6.01 -0.41 14.54
CA GLU A 117 -7.47 -0.45 14.65
C GLU A 117 -8.10 -1.58 13.83
N LEU A 118 -7.54 -1.90 12.66
CA LEU A 118 -8.11 -2.89 11.75
C LEU A 118 -7.53 -4.29 11.97
N PHE A 119 -6.23 -4.38 12.26
CA PHE A 119 -5.48 -5.64 12.36
C PHE A 119 -4.92 -5.93 13.76
N GLN A 120 -5.20 -5.08 14.77
CA GLN A 120 -4.70 -5.24 16.14
C GLN A 120 -3.17 -5.46 16.19
N THR A 121 -2.46 -4.79 15.29
CA THR A 121 -1.02 -4.93 15.08
C THR A 121 -0.33 -3.61 15.38
N GLU A 122 0.57 -3.62 16.37
CA GLU A 122 1.45 -2.48 16.65
C GLU A 122 2.61 -2.48 15.64
N VAL A 123 2.84 -1.33 15.00
CA VAL A 123 3.84 -1.18 13.93
C VAL A 123 4.79 -0.04 14.28
N VAL A 124 6.08 -0.35 14.31
CA VAL A 124 7.14 0.66 14.37
C VAL A 124 7.63 0.90 12.94
N ILE A 125 7.73 2.18 12.55
CA ILE A 125 8.15 2.57 11.20
C ILE A 125 9.53 3.21 11.30
N GLU A 126 10.48 2.64 10.60
CA GLU A 126 11.82 3.17 10.41
C GLU A 126 11.96 3.66 8.97
N LEU A 127 12.44 4.89 8.80
CA LEU A 127 12.71 5.47 7.49
C LEU A 127 14.07 4.99 7.00
N LEU A 128 14.10 4.32 5.85
CA LEU A 128 15.34 3.82 5.24
C LEU A 128 15.89 4.79 4.21
N ASP A 129 15.03 5.30 3.33
CA ASP A 129 15.43 6.22 2.27
C ASP A 129 14.29 7.13 1.80
N VAL A 130 14.66 8.27 1.23
CA VAL A 130 13.76 9.22 0.57
C VAL A 130 14.40 9.73 -0.70
N GLU A 131 13.96 9.16 -1.82
CA GLU A 131 14.37 9.58 -3.15
C GLU A 131 13.39 10.59 -3.73
N HIS A 132 13.94 11.59 -4.40
CA HIS A 132 13.17 12.61 -5.12
C HIS A 132 13.61 12.61 -6.58
N ASP A 133 12.75 12.08 -7.46
CA ASP A 133 13.00 12.09 -8.90
C ASP A 133 11.92 12.90 -9.62
N LEU A 134 12.33 13.97 -10.31
CA LEU A 134 11.52 14.92 -11.09
C LEU A 134 10.24 15.39 -10.36
N ASN A 135 9.19 14.58 -10.36
CA ASN A 135 7.85 14.82 -9.81
C ASN A 135 7.32 13.66 -8.94
N LEU A 136 8.18 12.76 -8.49
CA LEU A 136 7.85 11.61 -7.66
C LEU A 136 8.67 11.66 -6.37
N GLU A 137 7.99 11.52 -5.25
CA GLU A 137 8.57 11.23 -3.94
C GLU A 137 8.50 9.71 -3.77
N HIS A 138 9.64 9.05 -3.64
CA HIS A 138 9.73 7.62 -3.35
C HIS A 138 10.38 7.45 -1.97
N VAL A 139 9.58 7.03 -1.01
CA VAL A 139 10.01 6.76 0.36
C VAL A 139 10.11 5.25 0.56
N ILE A 140 11.23 4.79 1.11
CA ILE A 140 11.43 3.41 1.51
C ILE A 140 11.42 3.36 3.04
N MET A 141 10.54 2.54 3.61
CA MET A 141 10.39 2.40 5.05
C MET A 141 10.42 0.94 5.47
N ARG A 142 11.11 0.64 6.57
CA ARG A 142 10.99 -0.65 7.24
C ARG A 142 9.84 -0.59 8.24
N LEU A 143 8.86 -1.47 8.05
CA LEU A 143 7.77 -1.67 9.00
C LEU A 143 8.14 -2.85 9.89
N HIS A 144 8.34 -2.60 11.18
CA HIS A 144 8.59 -3.63 12.19
C HIS A 144 7.30 -3.96 12.92
N PHE A 145 6.87 -5.22 12.83
CA PHE A 145 5.68 -5.72 13.52
C PHE A 145 5.71 -7.25 13.63
N ASN A 146 4.90 -7.79 14.53
CA ASN A 146 4.79 -9.23 14.70
C ASN A 146 3.91 -9.85 13.60
N ASN A 147 4.53 -10.37 12.54
CA ASN A 147 3.83 -10.98 11.42
C ASN A 147 3.59 -12.48 11.68
N LEU A 148 2.70 -12.78 12.63
CA LEU A 148 2.39 -14.15 13.05
C LEU A 148 1.88 -15.04 11.91
N ASP A 149 1.17 -14.45 10.96
CA ASP A 149 0.58 -15.17 9.83
C ASP A 149 1.55 -15.42 8.68
N PHE A 150 2.75 -14.82 8.69
CA PHE A 150 3.79 -15.05 7.68
C PHE A 150 4.04 -16.54 7.46
N ASN A 151 4.24 -17.27 8.57
CA ASN A 151 4.48 -18.70 8.52
C ASN A 151 3.23 -19.47 8.08
N ARG A 152 2.03 -19.09 8.55
CA ARG A 152 0.78 -19.81 8.22
C ARG A 152 0.45 -19.74 6.73
N GLN A 153 0.68 -18.60 6.10
CA GLN A 153 0.53 -18.44 4.66
C GLN A 153 1.66 -19.17 3.92
N GLY A 154 2.90 -19.05 4.42
CA GLY A 154 4.06 -19.75 3.90
C GLY A 154 3.92 -21.26 3.90
N THR A 155 3.43 -21.90 4.98
CA THR A 155 3.22 -23.37 5.02
C THR A 155 1.96 -23.81 4.31
N ALA A 156 0.84 -23.07 4.38
CA ALA A 156 -0.37 -23.49 3.64
C ALA A 156 -0.17 -23.39 2.12
N TYR A 157 0.40 -22.29 1.62
CA TYR A 157 0.73 -22.15 0.19
C TYR A 157 1.94 -23.01 -0.20
N ARG A 158 3.02 -23.15 0.59
CA ARG A 158 4.12 -24.07 0.22
C ARG A 158 3.70 -25.53 0.24
N ASN A 159 2.97 -26.00 1.25
CA ASN A 159 2.56 -27.41 1.30
C ASN A 159 1.55 -27.73 0.17
N MET A 160 0.67 -26.79 -0.19
CA MET A 160 -0.25 -26.93 -1.32
C MET A 160 0.47 -26.79 -2.68
N ASN A 161 1.37 -25.81 -2.82
CA ASN A 161 2.13 -25.61 -4.05
C ASN A 161 3.15 -26.71 -4.28
N ASP A 162 3.90 -27.19 -3.28
CA ASP A 162 4.87 -28.28 -3.47
C ASP A 162 4.14 -29.58 -3.86
N SER A 163 3.01 -29.91 -3.23
CA SER A 163 2.23 -31.11 -3.56
C SER A 163 1.47 -31.03 -4.90
N ILE A 164 1.08 -29.83 -5.35
CA ILE A 164 0.42 -29.60 -6.65
C ILE A 164 1.46 -29.42 -7.77
N LEU A 165 2.54 -28.66 -7.56
CA LEU A 165 3.60 -28.44 -8.55
C LEU A 165 4.39 -29.72 -8.82
N GLU A 166 4.56 -30.62 -7.83
CA GLU A 166 5.08 -31.96 -8.07
C GLU A 166 4.13 -32.81 -8.93
N LYS A 167 2.82 -32.57 -8.87
CA LYS A 167 1.78 -33.36 -9.58
C LYS A 167 1.28 -32.77 -10.88
N VAL A 168 1.47 -31.47 -11.11
CA VAL A 168 0.95 -30.73 -12.26
C VAL A 168 2.11 -29.96 -12.89
N LYS A 169 2.84 -30.66 -13.77
CA LYS A 169 3.76 -30.00 -14.70
C LYS A 169 2.95 -29.41 -15.85
N ILE A 170 2.53 -28.16 -15.72
CA ILE A 170 1.96 -27.41 -16.85
C ILE A 170 3.11 -27.10 -17.80
N THR A 171 3.07 -27.65 -19.02
CA THR A 171 4.00 -27.26 -20.07
C THR A 171 3.63 -25.87 -20.59
N SER A 172 4.60 -25.17 -21.17
CA SER A 172 4.34 -23.84 -21.75
C SER A 172 3.21 -23.87 -22.78
N ASP A 173 3.11 -24.94 -23.57
CA ASP A 173 2.06 -25.10 -24.59
C ASP A 173 0.65 -25.08 -23.98
N ILE A 174 0.42 -25.90 -22.94
CA ILE A 174 -0.86 -25.95 -22.22
C ILE A 174 -1.17 -24.61 -21.54
N PHE A 175 -0.16 -23.94 -21.00
CA PHE A 175 -0.33 -22.65 -20.35
C PHE A 175 -0.81 -21.59 -21.34
N PHE A 176 -0.25 -21.56 -22.56
CA PHE A 176 -0.63 -20.60 -23.58
C PHE A 176 -2.01 -20.91 -24.18
N ASP A 177 -2.38 -22.19 -24.35
CA ASP A 177 -3.74 -22.58 -24.76
C ASP A 177 -4.82 -22.12 -23.78
N ILE A 178 -4.52 -22.11 -22.47
CA ILE A 178 -5.48 -21.73 -21.42
C ILE A 178 -5.68 -20.20 -21.35
N PHE A 179 -4.65 -19.41 -21.67
CA PHE A 179 -4.67 -17.95 -21.51
C PHE A 179 -4.58 -17.24 -22.87
N PRO A 180 -5.72 -16.98 -23.54
CA PRO A 180 -5.75 -16.45 -24.91
C PRO A 180 -5.25 -14.99 -25.03
N PHE A 181 -5.03 -14.31 -23.91
CA PHE A 181 -4.49 -12.95 -23.88
C PHE A 181 -3.33 -12.89 -22.88
N ILE A 182 -2.15 -13.27 -23.34
CA ILE A 182 -0.92 -13.24 -22.55
C ILE A 182 0.26 -12.72 -23.35
N ILE A 183 1.03 -11.82 -22.74
CA ILE A 183 2.25 -11.28 -23.33
C ILE A 183 3.39 -11.47 -22.34
N VAL A 184 4.45 -12.13 -22.79
CA VAL A 184 5.64 -12.39 -21.97
C VAL A 184 6.83 -11.62 -22.51
N PHE A 185 7.36 -10.69 -21.70
CA PHE A 185 8.56 -9.93 -22.00
C PHE A 185 9.77 -10.51 -21.26
N ASN A 186 10.94 -10.47 -21.89
CA ASN A 186 12.20 -10.68 -21.19
C ASN A 186 12.73 -9.37 -20.56
N ARG A 187 13.87 -9.45 -19.84
CA ARG A 187 14.54 -8.27 -19.25
C ARG A 187 14.93 -7.19 -20.26
N GLY A 188 15.05 -7.53 -21.55
CA GLY A 188 15.32 -6.59 -22.64
C GLY A 188 14.05 -6.04 -23.29
N MET A 189 12.88 -6.19 -22.65
CA MET A 189 11.58 -5.75 -23.16
C MET A 189 11.22 -6.36 -24.53
N ARG A 190 11.74 -7.55 -24.85
CA ARG A 190 11.39 -8.27 -26.08
C ARG A 190 10.30 -9.29 -25.80
N ILE A 191 9.26 -9.26 -26.62
CA ILE A 191 8.17 -10.24 -26.61
C ILE A 191 8.76 -11.60 -26.97
N ARG A 192 8.53 -12.60 -26.11
CA ARG A 192 8.91 -14.00 -26.37
C ARG A 192 7.74 -14.84 -26.87
N PHE A 193 6.52 -14.42 -26.58
CA PHE A 193 5.28 -15.09 -26.99
C PHE A 193 4.16 -14.05 -27.12
N LEU A 194 3.36 -14.17 -28.18
CA LEU A 194 2.17 -13.39 -28.48
C LEU A 194 1.23 -14.29 -29.28
N GLU A 195 -0.01 -14.42 -28.84
CA GLU A 195 -1.11 -15.05 -29.57
C GLU A 195 -2.33 -14.10 -29.58
#